data_AF-A0AAW6HR65-F1
#
_entry.id   AF-A0AAW6HR65-F1
#
_cell.length_a   1.000
_cell.length_b   1.000
_cell.length_c   1.000
_cell.angle_alpha   90.00
_cell.angle_beta   90.00
_cell.angle_gamma   90.00
#
_symmetry.space_group_name_H-M   'P 1'
#
loop_
_entity.id
_entity.type
_entity.pdbx_description
1 polymer ?
#
loop_
_entity_poly.entity_id
_entity_poly.type
_entity_poly.pdbx_seq_one_letter_code
_entity_poly.pdbx_strand_id
1 'polypeptide(L)'
;MQKQNIFKQYKIALNNDKLMKKKWVLITSITVVLVIFFAIVLGIMQRFISLPSTQYPAVHNAKTLNEAMRIMAIVYFAIFFLPYLYFIAAFFSGINQVYRSFSLHMVIWATIFIGIILAVITSIMLAVGYSYLDTYNLIRNFQ
;
A
#
# COMPACT_ATOMS: atom_id res chain seq x y z
N MET A 1 31.76 17.86 15.04
CA MET A 1 30.49 17.63 14.30
C MET A 1 29.42 17.15 15.27
N GLN A 2 28.47 18.02 15.64
CA GLN A 2 27.35 17.66 16.50
C GLN A 2 26.41 16.72 15.74
N LYS A 3 26.22 15.48 16.21
CA LYS A 3 25.16 14.57 15.72
C LYS A 3 23.81 15.25 15.95
N GLN A 4 23.28 15.92 14.93
CA GLN A 4 21.92 16.46 14.99
C GLN A 4 20.97 15.28 15.18
N ASN A 5 20.27 15.28 16.31
CA ASN A 5 19.35 14.22 16.67
C ASN A 5 18.13 14.33 15.74
N ILE A 6 18.05 13.43 14.75
CA ILE A 6 17.06 13.43 13.66
C ILE A 6 15.62 13.54 14.21
N PHE A 7 15.37 12.95 15.38
CA PHE A 7 14.08 13.03 16.08
C PHE A 7 13.74 14.44 16.56
N LYS A 8 14.72 15.18 17.12
CA LYS A 8 14.50 16.58 17.56
C LYS A 8 14.20 17.47 16.35
N GLN A 9 14.93 17.29 15.25
CA GLN A 9 14.73 18.06 14.03
C GLN A 9 13.37 17.77 13.39
N TYR A 10 12.94 16.50 13.40
CA TYR A 10 11.62 16.11 12.90
C TYR A 10 10.48 16.69 13.74
N LYS A 11 10.62 16.71 15.07
CA LYS A 11 9.66 17.32 15.99
C LYS A 11 9.53 18.83 15.79
N ILE A 12 10.64 19.52 15.54
CA ILE A 12 10.63 20.96 15.20
C ILE A 12 9.91 21.22 13.88
N ALA A 13 10.12 20.34 12.87
CA ALA A 13 9.45 20.47 11.57
C ALA A 13 7.92 20.25 11.64
N LEU A 14 7.40 19.53 12.64
CA LEU A 14 5.95 19.35 12.85
C LEU A 14 5.26 20.65 13.32
N ASN A 15 6.01 21.58 13.91
CA ASN A 15 5.49 22.87 14.37
C ASN A 15 5.57 23.97 13.28
N ASN A 16 6.08 23.67 12.08
CA ASN A 16 6.18 24.61 10.97
C ASN A 16 5.17 24.26 9.88
N ASP A 17 4.17 25.12 9.68
CA ASP A 17 3.04 24.87 8.77
C ASP A 17 3.45 24.61 7.30
N LYS A 18 4.46 25.33 6.79
CA LYS A 18 4.95 25.14 5.41
C LYS A 18 5.59 23.76 5.24
N LEU A 19 6.40 23.34 6.21
CA LEU A 19 7.05 22.02 6.19
C LEU A 19 6.03 20.91 6.44
N MET A 20 5.06 21.15 7.33
CA MET A 20 3.96 20.24 7.63
C MET A 20 3.13 19.94 6.38
N LYS A 21 2.75 20.98 5.62
CA LYS A 21 2.02 20.82 4.35
C LYS A 21 2.80 19.96 3.36
N LYS A 22 4.10 20.21 3.18
CA LYS A 22 4.95 19.38 2.31
C LYS A 22 5.01 17.92 2.74
N LYS A 23 5.11 17.66 4.05
CA LYS A 23 5.10 16.28 4.59
C LYS A 23 3.78 15.57 4.32
N TRP A 24 2.66 16.24 4.53
CA TRP A 24 1.34 15.68 4.23
C TRP A 24 1.16 15.41 2.75
N VAL A 25 1.58 16.33 1.86
CA VAL A 25 1.58 16.08 0.42
C VAL A 25 2.39 14.83 0.07
N LEU A 26 3.59 14.67 0.64
CA LEU A 26 4.41 13.47 0.41
C LEU A 26 3.73 12.19 0.89
N ILE A 27 3.18 12.19 2.11
CA ILE A 27 2.46 11.06 2.70
C ILE A 27 1.27 10.69 1.81
N THR A 28 0.47 11.67 1.39
CA THR A 28 -0.70 11.46 0.52
C THR A 28 -0.28 10.91 -0.84
N SER A 29 0.75 11.47 -1.48
CA SER A 29 1.21 11.00 -2.79
C SER A 29 1.67 9.54 -2.76
N ILE A 30 2.53 9.16 -1.80
CA ILE A 30 3.01 7.78 -1.67
C ILE A 30 1.84 6.84 -1.36
N THR A 31 0.95 7.27 -0.47
CA THR A 31 -0.25 6.54 -0.09
C THR A 31 -1.15 6.26 -1.29
N VAL A 32 -1.44 7.27 -2.10
CA VAL A 32 -2.30 7.13 -3.29
C VAL A 32 -1.70 6.13 -4.28
N VAL A 33 -0.39 6.18 -4.51
CA VAL A 33 0.30 5.21 -5.38
C VAL A 33 0.14 3.78 -4.85
N LEU A 34 0.37 3.55 -3.56
CA LEU A 34 0.21 2.23 -2.95
C LEU A 34 -1.24 1.74 -3.01
N VAL A 35 -2.21 2.61 -2.71
CA VAL A 35 -3.65 2.28 -2.79
C VAL A 35 -4.04 1.89 -4.21
N ILE A 36 -3.63 2.65 -5.22
CA ILE A 36 -3.89 2.33 -6.63
C ILE A 36 -3.27 1.00 -7.00
N PHE A 37 -1.99 0.78 -6.64
CA PHE A 37 -1.30 -0.48 -6.92
C PHE A 37 -2.05 -1.69 -6.34
N PHE A 38 -2.40 -1.65 -5.04
CA PHE A 38 -3.08 -2.78 -4.40
C PHE A 38 -4.54 -2.93 -4.83
N ALA A 39 -5.23 -1.85 -5.20
CA ALA A 39 -6.57 -1.93 -5.80
C ALA A 39 -6.54 -2.66 -7.14
N ILE A 40 -5.56 -2.35 -8.00
CA ILE A 40 -5.36 -3.02 -9.28
C ILE A 40 -5.05 -4.50 -9.06
N VAL A 41 -4.10 -4.82 -8.17
CA VAL A 41 -3.76 -6.21 -7.84
C VAL A 41 -4.99 -6.96 -7.33
N LEU A 42 -5.74 -6.39 -6.40
CA LEU A 42 -6.95 -7.01 -5.85
C LEU A 42 -7.97 -7.31 -6.95
N GLY A 43 -8.25 -6.35 -7.82
CA GLY A 43 -9.19 -6.50 -8.93
C GLY A 43 -8.77 -7.59 -9.92
N ILE A 44 -7.50 -7.59 -10.33
CA ILE A 44 -6.96 -8.59 -11.28
C ILE A 44 -6.97 -9.98 -10.64
N MET A 45 -6.44 -10.13 -9.43
CA MET A 45 -6.36 -11.43 -8.77
C MET A 45 -7.74 -12.01 -8.44
N GLN A 46 -8.69 -11.16 -8.05
CA GLN A 46 -10.08 -11.58 -7.83
C GLN A 46 -10.71 -12.15 -9.10
N ARG A 47 -10.46 -11.54 -10.27
CA ARG A 47 -10.88 -12.08 -11.57
C ARG A 47 -10.16 -13.39 -11.89
N PHE A 48 -8.84 -13.43 -11.72
CA PHE A 48 -8.02 -14.59 -12.10
C PHE A 48 -8.36 -15.86 -11.34
N ILE A 49 -8.72 -15.74 -10.06
CA ILE A 49 -9.09 -16.89 -9.22
C ILE A 49 -10.46 -17.48 -9.61
N SER A 50 -11.35 -16.69 -10.23
CA SER A 50 -12.67 -17.14 -10.67
C SER A 50 -12.72 -17.68 -12.10
N LEU A 51 -11.62 -17.60 -12.86
CA LEU A 51 -11.57 -18.11 -14.23
C LEU A 51 -11.58 -19.65 -14.29
N PRO A 52 -12.28 -20.26 -15.27
CA PRO A 52 -12.31 -21.71 -15.43
C PRO A 52 -10.97 -22.27 -15.91
N SER A 53 -10.56 -23.40 -15.34
CA SER A 53 -9.26 -24.04 -15.62
C SER A 53 -9.11 -24.55 -17.05
N THR A 54 -10.23 -24.90 -17.70
CA THR A 54 -10.26 -25.43 -19.07
C THR A 54 -9.88 -24.39 -20.13
N GLN A 55 -10.25 -23.12 -19.91
CA GLN A 55 -9.96 -22.02 -20.83
C GLN A 55 -8.66 -21.29 -20.47
N TYR A 56 -8.28 -21.30 -19.19
CA TYR A 56 -7.15 -20.52 -18.65
C TYR A 56 -6.19 -21.37 -17.80
N PRO A 57 -5.57 -22.43 -18.35
CA PRO A 57 -4.75 -23.37 -17.58
C PRO A 57 -3.53 -22.69 -16.92
N ALA A 58 -2.93 -21.71 -17.60
CA ALA A 58 -1.83 -20.91 -17.06
C ALA A 58 -2.18 -20.16 -15.78
N VAL A 59 -3.35 -19.49 -15.76
CA VAL A 59 -3.84 -18.74 -14.59
C VAL A 59 -4.23 -19.70 -13.47
N HIS A 60 -4.78 -20.86 -13.84
CA HIS A 60 -5.13 -21.91 -12.88
C HIS A 60 -3.90 -22.52 -12.20
N ASN A 61 -2.80 -22.75 -12.94
CA ASN A 61 -1.54 -23.23 -12.37
C ASN A 61 -0.94 -22.24 -11.37
N ALA A 62 -1.16 -20.94 -11.58
CA ALA A 62 -0.75 -19.87 -10.67
C ALA A 62 -1.79 -19.55 -9.57
N LYS A 63 -2.87 -20.34 -9.42
CA LYS A 63 -4.00 -20.02 -8.53
C LYS A 63 -3.56 -19.73 -7.09
N THR A 64 -2.66 -20.53 -6.52
CA THR A 64 -2.14 -20.31 -5.15
C THR A 64 -1.39 -18.98 -5.03
N LEU A 65 -0.59 -18.61 -6.05
CA LEU A 65 0.09 -17.32 -6.07
C LEU A 65 -0.92 -16.17 -6.19
N ASN A 66 -1.96 -16.33 -7.02
CA ASN A 66 -3.02 -15.34 -7.18
C ASN A 66 -3.80 -15.12 -5.88
N GLU A 67 -4.14 -16.20 -5.17
CA GLU A 67 -4.79 -16.13 -3.87
C GLU A 67 -3.90 -15.43 -2.83
N ALA A 68 -2.60 -15.73 -2.79
CA ALA A 68 -1.67 -15.07 -1.91
C ALA A 68 -1.54 -13.57 -2.22
N MET A 69 -1.42 -13.19 -3.50
CA MET A 69 -1.39 -11.77 -3.92
C MET A 69 -2.69 -11.04 -3.57
N ARG A 70 -3.85 -11.71 -3.71
CA ARG A 70 -5.15 -11.18 -3.28
C ARG A 70 -5.16 -10.93 -1.77
N ILE A 71 -4.72 -11.90 -0.97
CA ILE A 71 -4.66 -11.78 0.50
C ILE A 71 -3.73 -10.62 0.90
N MET A 72 -2.57 -10.50 0.26
CA MET A 72 -1.62 -9.40 0.51
C MET A 72 -2.26 -8.03 0.27
N ALA A 73 -3.04 -7.88 -0.81
CA ALA A 73 -3.78 -6.65 -1.08
C ALA A 73 -4.86 -6.37 -0.02
N ILE A 74 -5.62 -7.39 0.42
CA ILE A 74 -6.62 -7.25 1.49
C ILE A 74 -5.94 -6.84 2.81
N VAL A 75 -4.84 -7.50 3.18
CA VAL A 75 -4.07 -7.18 4.38
C VAL A 75 -3.55 -5.74 4.31
N TYR A 76 -3.03 -5.30 3.16
CA TYR A 76 -2.63 -3.90 2.97
C TYR A 76 -3.79 -2.94 3.25
N PHE A 77 -4.97 -3.17 2.69
CA PHE A 77 -6.13 -2.31 2.97
C PHE A 77 -6.51 -2.32 4.46
N ALA A 78 -6.50 -3.48 5.12
CA ALA A 78 -6.83 -3.59 6.54
C ALA A 78 -5.86 -2.77 7.42
N ILE A 79 -4.54 -2.85 7.16
CA ILE A 79 -3.54 -2.07 7.91
C ILE A 79 -3.53 -0.59 7.52
N PHE A 80 -3.87 -0.29 6.27
CA PHE A 80 -3.86 1.05 5.72
C PHE A 80 -4.88 1.93 6.42
N PHE A 81 -6.10 1.44 6.65
CA PHE A 81 -7.18 2.24 7.24
C PHE A 81 -6.95 2.60 8.71
N LEU A 82 -6.22 1.79 9.48
CA LEU A 82 -6.01 1.97 10.93
C LEU A 82 -5.57 3.39 11.35
N PRO A 83 -4.46 3.95 10.82
CA PRO A 83 -4.03 5.30 11.21
C PRO A 83 -5.02 6.40 10.82
N TYR A 84 -5.77 6.21 9.73
CA TYR A 84 -6.77 7.19 9.27
C TYR A 84 -8.08 7.10 10.07
N LEU A 85 -8.49 5.91 10.49
CA LEU A 85 -9.61 5.74 11.42
C LEU A 85 -9.31 6.43 12.75
N TYR A 86 -8.09 6.28 13.28
CA TYR A 86 -7.66 7.03 14.46
C TYR A 86 -7.69 8.55 14.23
N PHE A 87 -7.22 9.01 13.07
CA PHE A 87 -7.26 10.43 12.70
C PHE A 87 -8.69 10.99 12.68
N ILE A 88 -9.62 10.26 12.05
CA ILE A 88 -11.04 10.61 11.98
C ILE A 88 -11.67 10.61 13.37
N ALA A 89 -11.41 9.58 14.18
CA ALA A 89 -11.93 9.50 15.55
C ALA A 89 -11.45 10.68 16.41
N ALA A 90 -10.16 11.02 16.33
CA ALA A 90 -9.59 12.13 17.08
C ALA A 90 -10.17 13.48 16.65
N PHE A 91 -10.50 13.65 15.36
CA PHE A 91 -11.21 14.83 14.87
C PHE A 91 -12.61 14.94 15.51
N PHE A 92 -13.38 13.85 15.54
CA PHE A 92 -14.70 13.83 16.19
C PHE A 92 -14.64 14.01 17.71
N SER A 93 -13.55 13.63 18.36
CA SER A 93 -13.30 13.91 19.78
C SER A 93 -12.85 15.34 20.09
N GLY A 94 -12.77 16.22 19.08
CA GLY A 94 -12.38 17.63 19.25
C GLY A 94 -10.87 17.87 19.36
N ILE A 95 -10.03 16.87 19.07
CA ILE A 95 -8.58 17.00 19.13
C ILE A 95 -8.05 17.58 17.81
N ASN A 96 -8.12 18.90 17.68
CA ASN A 96 -7.85 19.61 16.42
C ASN A 96 -6.38 19.65 15.96
N GLN A 97 -5.42 19.15 16.76
CA GLN A 97 -3.98 19.18 16.42
C GLN A 97 -3.35 17.80 16.21
N VAL A 98 -4.15 16.74 16.08
CA VAL A 98 -3.64 15.38 15.86
C VAL A 98 -2.80 15.26 14.59
N TYR A 99 -3.08 16.07 13.57
CA TYR A 99 -2.27 16.15 12.34
C TYR A 99 -0.85 16.68 12.54
N ARG A 100 -0.49 17.17 13.73
CA ARG A 100 0.88 17.56 14.11
C ARG A 100 1.53 16.56 15.07
N SER A 101 0.81 15.52 15.48
CA SER A 101 1.32 14.53 16.43
C SER A 101 2.46 13.72 15.83
N PHE A 102 3.61 13.69 16.52
CA PHE A 102 4.76 12.89 16.13
C PHE A 102 4.41 11.40 16.09
N SER A 103 3.70 10.90 17.11
CA SER A 103 3.33 9.49 17.19
C SER A 103 2.46 9.05 16.02
N LEU A 104 1.49 9.88 15.62
CA LEU A 104 0.66 9.61 14.44
C LEU A 104 1.53 9.50 13.18
N HIS A 105 2.46 10.42 12.98
CA HIS A 105 3.35 10.39 11.82
C HIS A 105 4.19 9.12 11.79
N MET A 106 4.73 8.69 12.93
CA MET A 106 5.52 7.47 13.00
C MET A 106 4.68 6.23 12.67
N VAL A 107 3.43 6.17 13.13
CA VAL A 107 2.50 5.08 12.76
C VAL A 107 2.21 5.11 11.27
N ILE A 108 1.88 6.27 10.69
CA ILE A 108 1.63 6.41 9.24
C ILE A 108 2.86 5.98 8.42
N TRP A 109 4.06 6.43 8.81
CA TRP A 109 5.29 6.04 8.14
C TRP A 109 5.58 4.54 8.25
N ALA A 110 5.31 3.93 9.40
CA ALA A 110 5.41 2.48 9.57
C ALA A 110 4.43 1.73 8.65
N THR A 111 3.18 2.19 8.56
CA THR A 111 2.18 1.62 7.64
C THR A 111 2.60 1.76 6.18
N ILE A 112 3.12 2.93 5.77
CA ILE A 112 3.66 3.14 4.42
C ILE A 112 4.83 2.19 4.16
N PHE A 113 5.75 2.06 5.10
CA PHE A 113 6.92 1.18 4.96
C PHE A 113 6.51 -0.29 4.79
N ILE A 114 5.57 -0.78 5.61
CA ILE A 114 5.00 -2.12 5.44
C ILE A 114 4.33 -2.23 4.06
N GLY A 115 3.56 -1.22 3.64
CA GLY A 115 2.94 -1.18 2.32
C GLY A 115 3.94 -1.31 1.17
N ILE A 116 5.08 -0.63 1.25
CA ILE A 116 6.16 -0.74 0.27
C ILE A 116 6.75 -2.16 0.25
N ILE A 117 7.01 -2.76 1.41
CA ILE A 117 7.50 -4.15 1.50
C ILE A 117 6.51 -5.11 0.85
N LEU A 118 5.22 -5.00 1.19
CA LEU A 118 4.17 -5.81 0.58
C LEU A 118 4.15 -5.62 -0.94
N ALA A 119 4.29 -4.38 -1.43
CA ALA A 119 4.26 -4.09 -2.86
C ALA A 119 5.46 -4.72 -3.59
N VAL A 120 6.65 -4.70 -2.98
CA VAL A 120 7.84 -5.38 -3.51
C VAL A 120 7.61 -6.89 -3.58
N ILE A 121 7.11 -7.50 -2.50
CA ILE A 121 6.83 -8.95 -2.46
C ILE A 121 5.80 -9.32 -3.53
N THR A 122 4.69 -8.58 -3.61
CA THR A 122 3.66 -8.79 -4.64
C THR A 122 4.22 -8.64 -6.05
N SER A 123 5.13 -7.68 -6.29
CA SER A 123 5.78 -7.51 -7.59
C SER A 123 6.68 -8.70 -7.96
N ILE A 124 7.40 -9.26 -6.99
CA ILE A 124 8.20 -10.48 -7.18
C ILE A 124 7.28 -11.66 -7.49
N MET A 125 6.17 -11.81 -6.78
CA MET A 125 5.19 -12.88 -7.04
C MET A 125 4.55 -12.77 -8.42
N LEU A 126 4.22 -11.54 -8.86
CA LEU A 126 3.76 -11.28 -10.22
C LEU A 126 4.81 -11.70 -11.25
N ALA A 127 6.07 -11.33 -11.05
CA ALA A 127 7.15 -11.71 -11.95
C ALA A 127 7.32 -13.23 -12.00
N VAL A 128 7.36 -13.93 -10.86
CA VAL A 128 7.56 -15.39 -10.81
C VAL A 128 6.35 -16.16 -11.34
N GLY A 129 5.12 -15.73 -11.02
CA GLY A 129 3.91 -16.41 -11.47
C GLY A 129 3.66 -16.29 -12.97
N TYR A 130 4.26 -15.29 -13.63
CA TYR A 130 3.96 -14.93 -15.01
C TYR A 130 5.20 -14.78 -15.91
N SER A 131 6.42 -15.07 -15.43
CA SER A 131 7.69 -14.89 -16.18
C SER A 131 7.80 -15.70 -17.47
N TYR A 132 7.02 -16.77 -17.61
CA TYR A 132 7.03 -17.65 -18.79
C TYR A 132 5.73 -17.60 -19.59
N LEU A 133 4.85 -16.65 -19.29
CA LEU A 133 3.59 -16.46 -20.01
C LEU A 133 3.77 -15.36 -21.06
N ASP A 134 3.65 -15.78 -22.32
CA ASP A 134 3.73 -14.88 -23.47
C ASP A 134 2.71 -13.73 -23.29
N THR A 135 3.16 -12.48 -23.38
CA THR A 135 2.33 -11.30 -23.05
C THR A 135 1.05 -11.26 -23.91
N TYR A 136 1.12 -11.82 -25.12
CA TYR A 136 -0.01 -12.03 -26.02
C TYR A 136 -1.10 -12.94 -25.43
N ASN A 137 -0.73 -14.05 -24.78
CA ASN A 137 -1.69 -14.96 -24.14
C ASN A 137 -2.32 -14.35 -22.88
N LEU A 138 -1.60 -13.48 -22.16
CA LEU A 138 -2.15 -12.77 -21.01
C LEU A 138 -3.19 -11.72 -21.44
N ILE A 139 -2.89 -10.91 -22.46
CA ILE A 139 -3.78 -9.85 -22.94
C ILE A 139 -5.08 -10.41 -23.54
N ARG A 140 -5.02 -11.54 -24.28
CA ARG A 140 -6.22 -12.22 -24.80
C ARG A 140 -7.20 -12.64 -23.70
N ASN A 141 -6.69 -12.95 -22.51
CA ASN A 141 -7.49 -13.44 -21.39
C ASN A 141 -8.10 -12.30 -20.54
N PHE A 142 -7.76 -11.03 -20.84
CA PHE A 142 -8.37 -9.86 -20.24
C PHE A 142 -9.58 -9.32 -21.02
N GLN A 143 -9.71 -9.67 -22.30
CA GLN A 143 -10.94 -9.48 -23.10
C GLN A 143 -12.05 -10.41 -22.62
#